data_AF-A0A9P1CST5-F1
#
_entry.id   AF-A0A9P1CST5-F1
#
_cell.length_a   1.000
_cell.length_b   1.000
_cell.length_c   1.000
_cell.angle_alpha   90.00
_cell.angle_beta   90.00
_cell.angle_gamma   90.00
#
_symmetry.space_group_name_H-M   'P 1'
#
loop_
_entity.id
_entity.type
_entity.pdbx_description
1 polymer ?
#
loop_
_entity_poly.entity_id
_entity_poly.type
_entity_poly.pdbx_seq_one_letter_code
_entity_poly.pdbx_strand_id
1 'polypeptide(L)'
;MEAGHLALVSYGEMPVVWHTRVLLSRVSGNNWIILTPDHARYEDLLDVTNPDYDDFEYLGASNAIPARIPAGSVYGFAPLAPGELARQMMLAKLEAEALRLQQSLGAPAPPMPGVPVAPPVQPAPMPPPPGFLGPGPAAQTPLAPSPAACWVTIESGGTWKKGDVIVVEPAPLPPGTLVLGDRAVLVDPTLQGQGIFLRRVPHSQAPTYQLEDFRVLLVQFDAQGTRRKDFSSAVPLMVDGSPMGGGLQLESPSTALNAKSLRDQNLTPTTYHEFWLRNGDIPRGDRSIYEHDCLESLRLWRMQVIREAHRICPSAPDYSSADVFMGWRYRRQNQGVDSGLAAYVAMEFKNDAAIAKESRKAREEQQQRHQNPSKKGGEAEMPSEVESPGHLAAGSTGLSTAAALLNGAGPSFDFPGASICSRRRLTKVWKLVSEANDIVGCLNEMYHPAKKGFEDLKTSQAQSCSQHSIYKQLQRRTPVRQPCTEREAVKELLPRGVVQW
;
A
#
# COMPACT_ATOMS: atom_id res chain seq x y z
N MET A 1 -6.03 16.59 8.06
CA MET A 1 -6.19 15.96 6.73
C MET A 1 -4.82 15.84 6.09
N GLU A 2 -4.50 14.68 5.49
CA GLU A 2 -3.20 14.40 4.86
C GLU A 2 -3.39 13.82 3.46
N ALA A 3 -2.36 13.93 2.61
CA ALA A 3 -2.38 13.40 1.25
C ALA A 3 -2.38 11.86 1.27
N GLY A 4 -3.18 11.24 0.40
CA GLY A 4 -3.43 9.80 0.33
C GLY A 4 -4.60 9.31 1.18
N HIS A 5 -5.15 10.15 2.07
CA HIS A 5 -6.34 9.82 2.84
C HIS A 5 -7.62 10.01 2.04
N LEU A 6 -8.73 9.49 2.61
CA LEU A 6 -10.07 9.62 2.02
C LEU A 6 -10.94 10.60 2.80
N ALA A 7 -11.85 11.24 2.08
CA ALA A 7 -13.00 11.96 2.60
C ALA A 7 -14.27 11.51 1.85
N LEU A 8 -15.42 11.66 2.49
CA LEU A 8 -16.74 11.46 1.91
C LEU A 8 -17.49 12.79 1.94
N VAL A 9 -18.18 13.11 0.85
CA VAL A 9 -19.02 14.31 0.74
C VAL A 9 -20.43 13.91 0.31
N SER A 10 -21.44 14.52 0.92
CA SER A 10 -22.84 14.40 0.52
C SER A 10 -23.28 15.70 -0.14
N TYR A 11 -23.92 15.62 -1.29
CA TYR A 11 -24.51 16.77 -1.99
C TYR A 11 -26.02 16.90 -1.73
N GLY A 12 -26.58 16.11 -0.79
CA GLY A 12 -28.02 16.11 -0.50
C GLY A 12 -28.88 15.44 -1.59
N GLU A 13 -28.28 14.61 -2.43
CA GLU A 13 -28.97 13.86 -3.50
C GLU A 13 -30.02 12.90 -2.93
N MET A 14 -31.05 12.56 -3.72
CA MET A 14 -32.08 11.58 -3.37
C MET A 14 -32.22 10.53 -4.48
N PRO A 15 -31.88 9.24 -4.23
CA PRO A 15 -31.45 8.66 -2.95
C PRO A 15 -30.10 9.23 -2.46
N VAL A 16 -29.88 9.23 -1.14
CA VAL A 16 -28.64 9.75 -0.53
C VAL A 16 -27.45 8.98 -1.07
N VAL A 17 -26.48 9.71 -1.64
CA VAL A 17 -25.21 9.17 -2.14
C VAL A 17 -24.06 9.97 -1.53
N TRP A 18 -23.08 9.24 -1.01
CA TRP A 18 -21.84 9.77 -0.46
C TRP A 18 -20.70 9.58 -1.44
N HIS A 19 -20.13 10.67 -1.90
CA HIS A 19 -19.10 10.67 -2.92
C HIS A 19 -17.72 10.60 -2.29
N THR A 20 -16.91 9.61 -2.69
CA THR A 20 -15.56 9.46 -2.17
C THR A 20 -14.60 10.45 -2.81
N ARG A 21 -13.67 10.99 -2.03
CA ARG A 21 -12.60 11.89 -2.44
C ARG A 21 -11.26 11.37 -1.92
N VAL A 22 -10.29 11.17 -2.80
CA VAL A 22 -8.89 10.95 -2.37
C VAL A 22 -8.20 12.30 -2.30
N LEU A 23 -7.65 12.65 -1.14
CA LEU A 23 -6.88 13.87 -0.99
C LEU A 23 -5.50 13.70 -1.63
N LEU A 24 -5.19 14.41 -2.73
CA LEU A 24 -3.92 14.22 -3.42
C LEU A 24 -2.85 15.23 -2.98
N SER A 25 -3.17 16.52 -2.96
CA SER A 25 -2.23 17.57 -2.54
C SER A 25 -2.96 18.81 -2.04
N ARG A 26 -2.47 19.42 -0.96
CA ARG A 26 -3.11 20.57 -0.32
C ARG A 26 -2.74 21.86 -1.04
N VAL A 27 -3.69 22.65 -1.53
CA VAL A 27 -3.38 23.94 -2.17
C VAL A 27 -3.10 25.00 -1.10
N SER A 28 -4.12 25.37 -0.32
CA SER A 28 -4.04 26.30 0.80
C SER A 28 -5.21 26.05 1.76
N GLY A 29 -5.05 26.31 3.07
CA GLY A 29 -6.16 26.12 4.03
C GLY A 29 -6.79 24.71 3.93
N ASN A 30 -8.11 24.61 3.80
CA ASN A 30 -8.81 23.33 3.59
C ASN A 30 -9.12 23.03 2.12
N ASN A 31 -8.43 23.71 1.21
CA ASN A 31 -8.55 23.52 -0.22
C ASN A 31 -7.52 22.51 -0.74
N TRP A 32 -7.97 21.50 -1.49
CA TRP A 32 -7.17 20.35 -1.90
C TRP A 32 -7.39 20.03 -3.38
N ILE A 33 -6.32 19.58 -4.05
CA ILE A 33 -6.49 18.79 -5.26
C ILE A 33 -6.96 17.41 -4.85
N ILE A 34 -8.13 17.01 -5.36
CA ILE A 34 -8.76 15.74 -5.08
C ILE A 34 -8.73 14.82 -6.30
N LEU A 35 -8.95 13.53 -6.07
CA LEU A 35 -9.34 12.55 -7.09
C LEU A 35 -10.78 12.11 -6.84
N THR A 36 -11.57 11.98 -7.90
CA THR A 36 -12.91 11.36 -7.85
C THR A 36 -12.89 9.91 -8.35
N PRO A 37 -13.91 9.08 -8.07
CA PRO A 37 -14.01 7.71 -8.56
C PRO A 37 -13.94 7.57 -10.09
N ASP A 38 -14.33 8.61 -10.83
CA ASP A 38 -14.20 8.69 -12.30
C ASP A 38 -12.79 9.13 -12.76
N HIS A 39 -11.84 9.18 -11.84
CA HIS A 39 -10.45 9.60 -12.06
C HIS A 39 -10.30 11.05 -12.54
N ALA A 40 -11.28 11.91 -12.27
CA ALA A 40 -11.14 13.35 -12.48
C ALA A 40 -10.32 13.96 -11.33
N ARG A 41 -9.45 14.91 -11.66
CA ARG A 41 -8.69 15.72 -10.70
C ARG A 41 -9.08 17.19 -10.84
N TYR A 42 -9.37 17.83 -9.72
CA TYR A 42 -9.63 19.26 -9.65
C TYR A 42 -9.45 19.74 -8.20
N GLU A 43 -9.47 21.07 -8.03
CA GLU A 43 -9.40 21.75 -6.74
C GLU A 43 -10.79 21.76 -6.07
N ASP A 44 -10.85 21.40 -4.78
CA ASP A 44 -12.10 21.35 -4.02
C ASP A 44 -11.87 21.74 -2.54
N LEU A 45 -12.85 22.44 -1.95
CA LEU A 45 -12.82 22.89 -0.56
C LEU A 45 -13.38 21.79 0.34
N LEU A 46 -12.49 21.02 0.99
CA LEU A 46 -12.86 19.91 1.87
C LEU A 46 -13.09 20.40 3.30
N ASP A 47 -14.21 21.06 3.52
CA ASP A 47 -14.63 21.59 4.82
C ASP A 47 -16.15 21.57 4.95
N VAL A 48 -16.66 21.51 6.17
CA VAL A 48 -18.11 21.58 6.48
C VAL A 48 -18.71 22.95 6.12
N THR A 49 -17.86 23.97 5.96
CA THR A 49 -18.24 25.31 5.51
C THR A 49 -18.40 25.43 3.98
N ASN A 50 -18.08 24.38 3.20
CA ASN A 50 -18.32 24.38 1.77
C ASN A 50 -19.84 24.39 1.49
N PRO A 51 -20.39 25.44 0.86
CA PRO A 51 -21.84 25.57 0.65
C PRO A 51 -22.42 24.53 -0.31
N ASP A 52 -21.57 23.85 -1.08
CA ASP A 52 -22.00 22.80 -2.00
C ASP A 52 -22.25 21.47 -1.28
N TYR A 53 -21.79 21.30 -0.04
CA TYR A 53 -21.94 20.06 0.72
C TYR A 53 -23.12 20.16 1.69
N ASP A 54 -23.93 19.12 1.70
CA ASP A 54 -24.94 18.87 2.74
C ASP A 54 -24.28 18.27 4.00
N ASP A 55 -23.29 17.39 3.81
CA ASP A 55 -22.49 16.80 4.90
C ASP A 55 -21.07 16.44 4.41
N PHE A 56 -20.11 16.38 5.34
CA PHE A 56 -18.69 16.12 5.09
C PHE A 56 -18.11 15.21 6.16
N GLU A 57 -17.45 14.12 5.75
CA GLU A 57 -16.74 13.22 6.68
C GLU A 57 -15.31 12.93 6.22
N TYR A 58 -14.34 13.17 7.10
CA TYR A 58 -12.95 12.80 6.86
C TYR A 58 -12.62 11.43 7.46
N LEU A 59 -12.20 10.47 6.63
CA LEU A 59 -11.97 9.08 7.06
C LEU A 59 -10.54 8.80 7.56
N GLY A 60 -9.60 9.73 7.34
CA GLY A 60 -8.20 9.57 7.75
C GLY A 60 -7.49 8.37 7.11
N ALA A 61 -6.48 7.84 7.80
CA ALA A 61 -5.67 6.72 7.31
C ALA A 61 -6.39 5.36 7.41
N SER A 62 -7.37 5.24 8.31
CA SER A 62 -8.09 3.98 8.54
C SER A 62 -9.13 3.69 7.46
N ASN A 63 -9.54 4.71 6.70
CA ASN A 63 -10.60 4.63 5.69
C ASN A 63 -11.90 4.02 6.24
N ALA A 64 -12.12 4.12 7.55
CA ALA A 64 -13.25 3.51 8.22
C ALA A 64 -14.49 4.39 8.02
N ILE A 65 -15.45 3.89 7.23
CA ILE A 65 -16.73 4.56 6.99
C ILE A 65 -17.53 4.54 8.29
N PRO A 66 -18.00 5.70 8.81
CA PRO A 66 -18.82 5.74 10.02
C PRO A 66 -20.11 4.94 9.85
N ALA A 67 -20.56 4.29 10.93
CA ALA A 67 -21.76 3.44 10.91
C ALA A 67 -23.06 4.18 10.49
N ARG A 68 -23.10 5.51 10.63
CA ARG A 68 -24.25 6.33 10.19
C ARG A 68 -24.38 6.41 8.66
N ILE A 69 -23.33 6.08 7.92
CA ILE A 69 -23.28 6.11 6.45
C ILE A 69 -23.46 4.67 5.95
N PRO A 70 -24.62 4.33 5.33
CA PRO A 70 -24.82 2.99 4.77
C PRO A 70 -23.75 2.69 3.71
N ALA A 71 -23.10 1.53 3.80
CA ALA A 71 -22.06 1.17 2.82
C ALA A 71 -22.58 1.15 1.36
N GLY A 72 -23.85 0.81 1.16
CA GLY A 72 -24.49 0.80 -0.15
C GLY A 72 -24.80 2.18 -0.74
N SER A 73 -24.70 3.26 0.05
CA SER A 73 -24.85 4.64 -0.45
C SER A 73 -23.52 5.31 -0.77
N VAL A 74 -22.39 4.62 -0.63
CA VAL A 74 -21.08 5.21 -0.93
C VAL A 74 -20.71 4.98 -2.38
N TYR A 75 -20.58 6.07 -3.14
CA TYR A 75 -19.97 6.08 -4.45
C TYR A 75 -18.43 6.07 -4.28
N GLY A 76 -17.90 4.84 -4.23
CA GLY A 76 -16.49 4.54 -3.99
C GLY A 76 -15.67 4.32 -5.26
N PHE A 77 -14.35 4.25 -5.08
CA PHE A 77 -13.41 3.93 -6.14
C PHE A 77 -13.46 2.45 -6.54
N ALA A 78 -13.29 2.18 -7.83
CA ALA A 78 -12.77 0.88 -8.25
C ALA A 78 -11.36 0.67 -7.68
N PRO A 79 -10.91 -0.58 -7.44
CA PRO A 79 -9.57 -0.84 -6.92
C PRO A 79 -8.50 -0.12 -7.76
N LEU A 80 -7.74 0.76 -7.09
CA LEU A 80 -6.70 1.56 -7.73
C LEU A 80 -5.33 0.95 -7.45
N ALA A 81 -4.57 0.65 -8.50
CA ALA A 81 -3.22 0.12 -8.35
C ALA A 81 -2.32 1.13 -7.60
N PRO A 82 -1.44 0.69 -6.68
CA PRO A 82 -0.58 1.60 -5.90
C PRO A 82 0.29 2.53 -6.78
N GLY A 83 0.79 2.00 -7.90
CA GLY A 83 1.59 2.79 -8.85
C GLY A 83 0.77 3.88 -9.56
N GLU A 84 -0.51 3.62 -9.81
CA GLU A 84 -1.41 4.61 -10.40
C GLU A 84 -1.73 5.71 -9.38
N LEU A 85 -2.03 5.36 -8.14
CA LEU A 85 -2.23 6.35 -7.07
C LEU A 85 -0.99 7.23 -6.88
N ALA A 86 0.21 6.65 -6.85
CA ALA A 86 1.46 7.40 -6.76
C ALA A 86 1.65 8.38 -7.93
N ARG A 87 1.27 7.98 -9.15
CA ARG A 87 1.27 8.85 -10.34
C ARG A 87 0.29 10.01 -10.18
N GLN A 88 -0.92 9.74 -9.69
CA GLN A 88 -1.95 10.75 -9.44
C GLN A 88 -1.48 11.77 -8.39
N MET A 89 -0.86 11.32 -7.29
CA MET A 89 -0.30 12.19 -6.26
C MET A 89 0.83 13.09 -6.80
N MET A 90 1.71 12.55 -7.66
CA MET A 90 2.77 13.35 -8.30
C MET A 90 2.19 14.46 -9.18
N LEU A 91 1.20 14.14 -10.04
CA LEU A 91 0.56 15.10 -10.92
C LEU A 91 -0.15 16.20 -10.13
N ALA A 92 -0.92 15.82 -9.10
CA ALA A 92 -1.60 16.77 -8.22
C ALA A 92 -0.64 17.67 -7.44
N LYS A 93 0.57 17.20 -7.11
CA LYS A 93 1.57 18.04 -6.46
C LYS A 93 2.05 19.17 -7.37
N LEU A 94 2.30 18.89 -8.64
CA LEU A 94 2.67 19.90 -9.64
C LEU A 94 1.54 20.92 -9.86
N GLU A 95 0.29 20.43 -9.92
CA GLU A 95 -0.90 21.27 -10.08
C GLU A 95 -1.13 22.19 -8.87
N ALA A 96 -1.02 21.64 -7.65
CA ALA A 96 -1.13 22.42 -6.42
C ALA A 96 -0.01 23.48 -6.31
N GLU A 97 1.22 23.17 -6.73
CA GLU A 97 2.32 24.15 -6.76
C GLU A 97 2.03 25.29 -7.74
N ALA A 98 1.48 24.99 -8.93
CA ALA A 98 1.07 26.01 -9.90
C ALA A 98 -0.03 26.92 -9.34
N LEU A 99 -1.05 26.37 -8.70
CA LEU A 99 -2.14 27.15 -8.07
C LEU A 99 -1.63 28.01 -6.91
N ARG A 100 -0.73 27.49 -6.06
CA ARG A 100 -0.12 28.29 -4.98
C ARG A 100 0.68 29.46 -5.54
N LEU A 101 1.44 29.26 -6.61
CA LEU A 101 2.18 30.33 -7.28
C LEU A 101 1.22 31.39 -7.84
N GLN A 102 0.14 30.97 -8.51
CA GLN A 102 -0.87 31.88 -9.03
C GLN A 102 -1.56 32.68 -7.91
N GLN A 103 -1.91 32.04 -6.79
CA GLN A 103 -2.47 32.72 -5.61
C GLN A 103 -1.47 33.69 -4.98
N SER A 104 -0.17 33.37 -4.98
CA SER A 104 0.88 34.25 -4.44
C SER A 104 1.20 35.47 -5.32
N LEU A 105 1.06 35.33 -6.65
CA LEU A 105 1.28 36.42 -7.62
C LEU A 105 0.10 37.40 -7.71
N GLY A 106 -1.06 37.02 -7.16
CA GLY A 106 -2.27 37.84 -7.12
C GLY A 106 -2.32 38.88 -6.00
N ALA A 107 -1.30 38.97 -5.13
CA ALA A 107 -1.22 40.06 -4.16
C ALA A 107 -0.85 41.36 -4.89
N PRO A 108 -1.71 42.40 -4.93
CA PRO A 108 -1.40 43.65 -5.59
C PRO A 108 -0.13 44.27 -4.98
N ALA A 109 0.70 44.81 -5.87
CA ALA A 109 1.93 45.52 -5.59
C ALA A 109 1.79 46.55 -4.43
N PRO A 110 2.89 46.85 -3.70
CA PRO A 110 2.85 47.76 -2.56
C PRO A 110 2.27 49.15 -2.94
N PRO A 111 1.62 49.83 -1.98
CA PRO A 111 1.04 51.15 -2.21
C PRO A 111 2.12 52.11 -2.71
N MET A 112 1.79 52.88 -3.74
CA MET A 112 2.65 53.94 -4.29
C MET A 112 3.15 54.88 -3.18
N PRO A 113 4.40 55.39 -3.28
CA PRO A 113 4.94 56.30 -2.28
C PRO A 113 4.30 57.69 -2.39
N GLY A 114 3.84 58.20 -1.26
CA GLY A 114 3.82 59.64 -0.99
C GLY A 114 2.46 60.34 -1.00
N VAL A 115 1.70 60.19 0.08
CA VAL A 115 0.93 61.33 0.62
C VAL A 115 1.31 61.46 2.10
N PRO A 116 1.85 62.61 2.55
CA PRO A 116 2.30 62.79 3.93
C PRO A 116 1.10 62.83 4.88
N VAL A 117 1.04 61.87 5.80
CA VAL A 117 0.06 61.78 6.88
C VAL A 117 0.55 62.59 8.08
N ALA A 118 -0.34 63.44 8.60
CA ALA A 118 -0.16 64.30 9.78
C ALA A 118 0.09 63.52 11.08
N PRO A 119 0.71 64.14 12.11
CA PRO A 119 1.09 63.46 13.34
C PRO A 119 -0.13 63.05 14.21
N PRO A 120 0.04 62.00 15.05
CA PRO A 120 -1.06 61.38 15.79
C PRO A 120 -1.53 62.22 16.98
N VAL A 121 -2.84 62.45 17.05
CA VAL A 121 -3.56 62.97 18.23
C VAL A 121 -3.82 61.81 19.19
N GLN A 122 -3.46 61.97 20.47
CA GLN A 122 -3.73 61.03 21.55
C GLN A 122 -5.24 60.83 21.77
N PRO A 123 -5.76 59.60 21.90
CA PRO A 123 -7.13 59.38 22.32
C PRO A 123 -7.30 59.56 23.83
N ALA A 124 -8.33 60.33 24.21
CA ALA A 124 -8.78 60.59 25.57
C ALA A 124 -9.41 59.33 26.24
N PRO A 125 -9.43 59.24 27.58
CA PRO A 125 -10.02 58.11 28.30
C PRO A 125 -11.55 58.12 28.27
N MET A 126 -12.16 56.94 28.06
CA MET A 126 -13.61 56.72 28.09
C MET A 126 -14.19 56.76 29.53
N PRO A 127 -15.42 57.29 29.71
CA PRO A 127 -16.19 57.17 30.95
C PRO A 127 -16.95 55.83 31.06
N PRO A 128 -17.36 55.41 32.28
CA PRO A 128 -18.04 54.14 32.51
C PRO A 128 -19.52 54.17 32.07
N PRO A 129 -20.08 53.05 31.55
CA PRO A 129 -21.47 53.00 31.11
C PRO A 129 -22.48 52.80 32.27
N PRO A 130 -23.71 53.36 32.17
CA PRO A 130 -24.76 53.22 33.17
C PRO A 130 -25.48 51.86 33.08
N GLY A 131 -25.98 51.41 34.22
CA GLY A 131 -26.65 50.12 34.40
C GLY A 131 -27.90 49.92 33.53
N PHE A 132 -28.08 48.66 33.12
CA PHE A 132 -29.31 48.16 32.52
C PHE A 132 -29.76 46.91 33.29
N LEU A 133 -31.01 46.93 33.74
CA LEU A 133 -31.68 45.87 34.49
C LEU A 133 -32.47 44.96 33.52
N GLY A 134 -32.28 43.64 33.65
CA GLY A 134 -33.23 42.57 33.30
C GLY A 134 -32.93 41.77 32.01
N PRO A 135 -33.60 40.62 31.77
CA PRO A 135 -34.12 39.59 32.68
C PRO A 135 -33.27 38.28 32.64
N GLY A 136 -33.48 37.39 33.61
CA GLY A 136 -32.55 36.32 33.99
C GLY A 136 -32.40 35.12 33.03
N PRO A 137 -31.29 34.34 33.17
CA PRO A 137 -31.00 33.18 32.34
C PRO A 137 -31.83 31.96 32.76
N ALA A 138 -32.37 31.26 31.77
CA ALA A 138 -32.93 29.93 31.92
C ALA A 138 -31.84 28.95 32.37
N ALA A 139 -32.15 28.15 33.40
CA ALA A 139 -31.27 27.15 33.97
C ALA A 139 -30.91 26.08 32.92
N GLN A 140 -29.61 25.95 32.63
CA GLN A 140 -29.07 24.80 31.90
C GLN A 140 -29.21 23.56 32.78
N THR A 141 -30.00 22.59 32.34
CA THR A 141 -30.01 21.24 32.89
C THR A 141 -28.60 20.64 32.82
N PRO A 142 -28.06 20.06 33.91
CA PRO A 142 -26.73 19.47 33.91
C PRO A 142 -26.66 18.31 32.91
N LEU A 143 -25.65 18.36 32.04
CA LEU A 143 -25.29 17.29 31.10
C LEU A 143 -25.10 15.99 31.90
N ALA A 144 -25.90 14.97 31.61
CA ALA A 144 -25.75 13.66 32.25
C ALA A 144 -24.33 13.12 32.01
N PRO A 145 -23.69 12.48 33.01
CA PRO A 145 -22.35 11.93 32.86
C PRO A 145 -22.35 10.89 31.74
N SER A 146 -21.43 11.05 30.77
CA SER A 146 -21.22 10.09 29.70
C SER A 146 -20.96 8.69 30.29
N PRO A 147 -21.63 7.63 29.81
CA PRO A 147 -21.48 6.29 30.37
C PRO A 147 -20.04 5.79 30.22
N ALA A 148 -19.43 5.40 31.35
CA ALA A 148 -18.00 5.08 31.40
C ALA A 148 -17.65 3.76 30.68
N ALA A 149 -18.54 2.78 30.69
CA ALA A 149 -18.32 1.47 30.08
C ALA A 149 -19.63 0.79 29.66
N CYS A 150 -19.51 -0.20 28.79
CA CYS A 150 -20.60 -1.08 28.39
C CYS A 150 -20.10 -2.51 28.20
N TRP A 151 -21.03 -3.46 28.26
CA TRP A 151 -20.77 -4.88 28.04
C TRP A 151 -21.17 -5.23 26.62
N VAL A 152 -20.20 -5.65 25.82
CA VAL A 152 -20.40 -6.08 24.43
C VAL A 152 -20.22 -7.60 24.32
N THR A 153 -21.03 -8.24 23.48
CA THR A 153 -20.81 -9.64 23.09
C THR A 153 -19.52 -9.74 22.26
N ILE A 154 -18.67 -10.72 22.57
CA ILE A 154 -17.45 -10.98 21.76
C ILE A 154 -17.66 -12.10 20.73
N GLU A 155 -18.81 -12.75 20.78
CA GLU A 155 -19.20 -13.84 19.89
C GLU A 155 -20.71 -13.81 19.63
N SER A 156 -21.16 -14.47 18.56
CA SER A 156 -22.58 -14.58 18.20
C SER A 156 -23.16 -15.88 18.77
N GLY A 157 -24.32 -15.82 19.41
CA GLY A 157 -25.01 -16.99 19.98
C GLY A 157 -26.46 -16.66 20.33
N GLY A 158 -27.37 -17.59 20.08
CA GLY A 158 -28.80 -17.39 20.33
C GLY A 158 -29.38 -16.18 19.60
N THR A 159 -30.01 -15.27 20.35
CA THR A 159 -30.57 -14.01 19.84
C THR A 159 -29.56 -12.89 19.71
N TRP A 160 -28.31 -13.08 20.16
CA TRP A 160 -27.30 -12.03 20.23
C TRP A 160 -26.24 -12.21 19.16
N LYS A 161 -25.87 -11.11 18.51
CA LYS A 161 -24.77 -11.05 17.54
C LYS A 161 -23.53 -10.50 18.22
N LYS A 162 -22.34 -10.88 17.74
CA LYS A 162 -21.07 -10.29 18.16
C LYS A 162 -21.08 -8.77 17.99
N GLY A 163 -20.63 -8.06 19.02
CA GLY A 163 -20.61 -6.60 19.07
C GLY A 163 -21.90 -5.95 19.56
N ASP A 164 -22.96 -6.73 19.78
CA ASP A 164 -24.18 -6.23 20.42
C ASP A 164 -23.85 -5.73 21.84
N VAL A 165 -24.32 -4.52 22.14
CA VAL A 165 -24.24 -3.94 23.48
C VAL A 165 -25.36 -4.55 24.31
N ILE A 166 -25.00 -5.40 25.27
CA ILE A 166 -25.96 -6.03 26.18
C ILE A 166 -26.47 -5.02 27.20
N VAL A 167 -25.53 -4.28 27.81
CA VAL A 167 -25.80 -3.35 28.91
C VAL A 167 -24.83 -2.19 28.85
N VAL A 168 -25.35 -0.97 29.02
CA VAL A 168 -24.55 0.25 29.25
C VAL A 168 -24.55 0.54 30.75
N GLU A 169 -23.37 0.68 31.34
CA GLU A 169 -23.27 0.96 32.78
C GLU A 169 -23.90 2.34 33.10
N PRO A 170 -24.66 2.46 34.20
CA PRO A 170 -24.67 1.57 35.37
C PRO A 170 -25.80 0.52 35.40
N ALA A 171 -26.48 0.23 34.28
CA ALA A 171 -27.56 -0.77 34.31
C ALA A 171 -27.01 -2.18 34.71
N PRO A 172 -27.80 -3.00 35.44
CA PRO A 172 -27.36 -4.32 35.87
C PRO A 172 -27.32 -5.31 34.69
N LEU A 173 -26.37 -6.25 34.74
CA LEU A 173 -26.27 -7.35 33.77
C LEU A 173 -27.49 -8.29 33.85
N PRO A 174 -27.89 -8.94 32.73
CA PRO A 174 -28.99 -9.89 32.73
C PRO A 174 -28.77 -11.06 33.72
N PRO A 175 -29.84 -11.62 34.32
CA PRO A 175 -29.73 -12.81 35.16
C PRO A 175 -29.03 -13.97 34.44
N GLY A 176 -28.20 -14.72 35.16
CA GLY A 176 -27.40 -15.82 34.59
C GLY A 176 -26.03 -15.40 34.03
N THR A 177 -25.68 -14.11 34.13
CA THR A 177 -24.34 -13.64 33.76
C THR A 177 -23.31 -13.95 34.84
N LEU A 178 -22.26 -14.69 34.49
CA LEU A 178 -21.11 -14.98 35.34
C LEU A 178 -19.97 -14.00 35.02
N VAL A 179 -19.65 -13.09 35.93
CA VAL A 179 -18.64 -12.03 35.72
C VAL A 179 -17.28 -12.42 36.32
N LEU A 180 -16.22 -12.18 35.55
CA LEU A 180 -14.81 -12.35 35.95
C LEU A 180 -13.99 -11.15 35.44
N GLY A 181 -13.90 -10.10 36.27
CA GLY A 181 -13.21 -8.85 35.90
C GLY A 181 -13.90 -8.16 34.73
N ASP A 182 -13.17 -7.88 33.65
CA ASP A 182 -13.69 -7.26 32.42
C ASP A 182 -14.26 -8.28 31.41
N ARG A 183 -14.51 -9.51 31.85
CA ARG A 183 -15.10 -10.58 31.04
C ARG A 183 -16.31 -11.15 31.75
N ALA A 184 -17.29 -11.62 30.99
CA ALA A 184 -18.41 -12.36 31.55
C ALA A 184 -18.88 -13.46 30.59
N VAL A 185 -19.66 -14.39 31.09
CA VAL A 185 -20.39 -15.38 30.29
C VAL A 185 -21.87 -15.22 30.60
N LEU A 186 -22.66 -14.89 29.59
CA LEU A 186 -24.12 -14.89 29.67
C LEU A 186 -24.63 -16.28 29.33
N VAL A 187 -25.17 -16.99 30.31
CA VAL A 187 -25.84 -18.27 30.09
C VAL A 187 -27.30 -17.98 29.74
N ASP A 188 -27.65 -18.10 28.47
CA ASP A 188 -29.03 -17.86 28.02
C ASP A 188 -29.89 -19.06 28.42
N PRO A 189 -30.94 -18.89 29.26
CA PRO A 189 -31.81 -20.00 29.68
C PRO A 189 -32.54 -20.65 28.50
N THR A 190 -32.66 -19.98 27.35
CA THR A 190 -33.28 -20.52 26.14
C THR A 190 -32.34 -21.45 25.35
N LEU A 191 -31.02 -21.37 25.58
CA LEU A 191 -30.02 -22.19 24.90
C LEU A 191 -29.38 -23.17 25.87
N GLN A 192 -29.93 -24.38 25.95
CA GLN A 192 -29.37 -25.41 26.82
C GLN A 192 -27.90 -25.70 26.47
N GLY A 193 -27.00 -25.41 27.41
CA GLY A 193 -25.57 -25.71 27.31
C GLY A 193 -24.75 -24.72 26.47
N GLN A 194 -25.31 -23.58 26.04
CA GLN A 194 -24.55 -22.54 25.35
C GLN A 194 -24.44 -21.28 26.20
N GLY A 195 -23.24 -20.72 26.30
CA GLY A 195 -22.98 -19.43 26.91
C GLY A 195 -22.42 -18.47 25.87
N ILE A 196 -22.64 -17.17 26.07
CA ILE A 196 -22.12 -16.10 25.21
C ILE A 196 -21.09 -15.32 26.00
N PHE A 197 -19.86 -15.24 25.48
CA PHE A 197 -18.83 -14.42 26.09
C PHE A 197 -19.12 -12.91 25.89
N LEU A 198 -18.99 -12.17 26.98
CA LEU A 198 -19.08 -10.72 27.04
C LEU A 198 -17.73 -10.11 27.43
N ARG A 199 -17.48 -8.89 26.97
CA ARG A 199 -16.33 -8.07 27.38
C ARG A 199 -16.79 -6.69 27.79
N ARG A 200 -16.25 -6.20 28.89
CA ARG A 200 -16.42 -4.81 29.34
C ARG A 200 -15.48 -3.92 28.54
N VAL A 201 -16.04 -2.90 27.88
CA VAL A 201 -15.29 -1.96 27.03
C VAL A 201 -15.74 -0.53 27.32
N PRO A 202 -14.87 0.48 27.17
CA PRO A 202 -15.31 1.87 27.17
C PRO A 202 -16.42 2.08 26.14
N HIS A 203 -17.45 2.87 26.45
CA HIS A 203 -18.60 3.03 25.56
C HIS A 203 -18.20 3.54 24.16
N SER A 204 -17.17 4.39 24.09
CA SER A 204 -16.58 4.88 22.84
C SER A 204 -15.96 3.79 21.96
N GLN A 205 -15.61 2.64 22.52
CA GLN A 205 -15.03 1.50 21.81
C GLN A 205 -16.08 0.44 21.44
N ALA A 206 -17.32 0.53 21.92
CA ALA A 206 -18.36 -0.44 21.57
C ALA A 206 -18.53 -0.64 20.04
N PRO A 207 -18.51 0.42 19.21
CA PRO A 207 -18.65 0.27 17.75
C PRO A 207 -17.49 -0.49 17.10
N THR A 208 -16.26 -0.42 17.64
CA THR A 208 -15.12 -1.16 17.06
C THR A 208 -15.17 -2.65 17.36
N TYR A 209 -15.91 -3.08 18.39
CA TYR A 209 -16.16 -4.49 18.68
C TYR A 209 -17.29 -5.09 17.82
N GLN A 210 -18.09 -4.27 17.14
CA GLN A 210 -18.98 -4.72 16.06
C GLN A 210 -18.21 -5.19 14.83
N LEU A 211 -16.92 -4.89 14.73
CA LEU A 211 -16.06 -5.40 13.68
C LEU A 211 -15.81 -6.89 13.92
N GLU A 212 -16.30 -7.72 13.02
CA GLU A 212 -16.03 -9.15 13.02
C GLU A 212 -14.52 -9.36 12.90
N ASP A 213 -13.84 -9.68 14.02
CA ASP A 213 -12.57 -10.40 13.89
C ASP A 213 -12.89 -11.76 13.26
N PHE A 214 -12.75 -11.83 11.94
CA PHE A 214 -13.02 -12.98 11.06
C PHE A 214 -12.20 -14.24 11.42
N ARG A 215 -11.30 -14.16 12.41
CA ARG A 215 -10.30 -15.20 12.70
C ARG A 215 -10.66 -16.14 13.85
N VAL A 216 -11.78 -15.93 14.55
CA VAL A 216 -12.14 -16.74 15.73
C VAL A 216 -13.49 -17.43 15.51
N LEU A 217 -13.45 -18.74 15.27
CA LEU A 217 -14.65 -19.58 15.28
C LEU A 217 -15.15 -19.80 16.72
N LEU A 218 -16.48 -19.87 16.88
CA LEU A 218 -17.13 -20.20 18.14
C LEU A 218 -16.57 -21.49 18.76
N VAL A 219 -16.32 -21.43 20.07
CA VAL A 219 -15.92 -22.60 20.87
C VAL A 219 -17.10 -23.57 20.95
N GLN A 220 -16.88 -24.80 20.53
CA GLN A 220 -17.84 -25.89 20.71
C GLN A 220 -17.22 -26.99 21.56
N PHE A 221 -18.06 -27.59 22.38
CA PHE A 221 -17.73 -28.77 23.18
C PHE A 221 -18.51 -29.95 22.61
N ASP A 222 -17.85 -31.10 22.52
CA ASP A 222 -18.52 -32.35 22.17
C ASP A 222 -19.36 -32.88 23.35
N ALA A 223 -20.06 -33.98 23.14
CA ALA A 223 -20.89 -34.60 24.17
C ALA A 223 -20.09 -35.07 25.41
N GLN A 224 -18.76 -35.21 25.26
CA GLN A 224 -17.82 -35.58 26.30
C GLN A 224 -17.25 -34.36 27.04
N GLY A 225 -17.66 -33.14 26.68
CA GLY A 225 -17.14 -31.89 27.26
C GLY A 225 -15.73 -31.54 26.80
N THR A 226 -15.20 -32.20 25.76
CA THR A 226 -13.91 -31.86 25.16
C THR A 226 -14.10 -30.75 24.14
N ARG A 227 -13.22 -29.74 24.17
CA ARG A 227 -13.24 -28.66 23.20
C ARG A 227 -12.82 -29.18 21.83
N ARG A 228 -13.80 -29.49 20.98
CA ARG A 228 -13.60 -30.01 19.63
C ARG A 228 -14.65 -29.44 18.70
N LYS A 229 -14.23 -29.15 17.47
CA LYS A 229 -15.11 -28.73 16.39
C LYS A 229 -14.77 -29.53 15.14
N ASP A 230 -15.78 -30.15 14.54
CA ASP A 230 -15.58 -30.94 13.34
C ASP A 230 -15.33 -30.05 12.11
N PHE A 231 -14.47 -30.51 11.21
CA PHE A 231 -14.10 -29.75 10.01
C PHE A 231 -15.34 -29.37 9.19
N SER A 232 -16.26 -30.31 8.97
CA SER A 232 -17.48 -30.09 8.18
C SER A 232 -18.44 -29.07 8.80
N SER A 233 -18.44 -28.92 10.14
CA SER A 233 -19.26 -27.91 10.83
C SER A 233 -18.52 -26.56 10.98
N ALA A 234 -17.18 -26.58 10.96
CA ALA A 234 -16.34 -25.38 11.01
C ALA A 234 -16.32 -24.61 9.68
N VAL A 235 -16.16 -25.30 8.55
CA VAL A 235 -16.00 -24.68 7.22
C VAL A 235 -17.17 -23.77 6.80
N PRO A 236 -18.46 -24.12 7.01
CA PRO A 236 -19.58 -23.23 6.69
C PRO A 236 -19.56 -21.91 7.47
N LEU A 237 -18.93 -21.89 8.64
CA LEU A 237 -18.79 -20.72 9.49
C LEU A 237 -17.60 -19.83 9.09
N MET A 238 -16.77 -20.29 8.15
CA MET A 238 -15.69 -19.49 7.59
C MET A 238 -16.28 -18.46 6.62
N VAL A 239 -16.10 -17.18 6.95
CA VAL A 239 -16.50 -16.07 6.09
C VAL A 239 -15.33 -15.71 5.18
N ASP A 240 -15.59 -15.64 3.87
CA ASP A 240 -14.64 -15.09 2.91
C ASP A 240 -14.71 -13.57 2.99
N GLY A 241 -13.95 -12.99 3.93
CA GLY A 241 -13.84 -11.55 4.12
C GLY A 241 -12.51 -11.01 3.60
N SER A 242 -12.52 -9.76 3.14
CA SER A 242 -11.28 -8.99 2.98
C SER A 242 -10.63 -8.88 4.37
N PRO A 243 -9.39 -9.37 4.58
CA PRO A 243 -8.77 -9.31 5.90
C PRO A 243 -8.71 -7.86 6.39
N MET A 244 -9.31 -7.61 7.56
CA MET A 244 -9.27 -6.29 8.19
C MET A 244 -7.84 -6.02 8.64
N GLY A 245 -7.11 -5.15 7.93
CA GLY A 245 -5.71 -4.90 8.28
C GLY A 245 -4.88 -4.04 7.32
N GLY A 246 -5.48 -3.30 6.38
CA GLY A 246 -4.76 -2.29 5.59
C GLY A 246 -3.71 -2.87 4.63
N GLY A 247 -4.13 -3.11 3.38
CA GLY A 247 -3.28 -2.93 2.20
C GLY A 247 -2.19 -3.97 1.89
N LEU A 248 -1.79 -4.84 2.81
CA LEU A 248 -0.90 -5.98 2.51
C LEU A 248 -1.70 -7.19 2.00
N GLN A 249 -2.59 -6.96 1.05
CA GLN A 249 -3.18 -8.03 0.27
C GLN A 249 -2.16 -8.47 -0.78
N LEU A 250 -1.72 -9.73 -0.70
CA LEU A 250 -1.28 -10.43 -1.90
C LEU A 250 -2.51 -10.47 -2.83
N GLU A 251 -2.39 -9.98 -4.07
CA GLU A 251 -3.47 -9.81 -5.06
C GLU A 251 -4.14 -11.12 -5.54
N SER A 252 -4.09 -12.18 -4.74
CA SER A 252 -4.43 -13.53 -5.13
C SER A 252 -5.61 -14.09 -4.31
N PRO A 253 -6.46 -14.94 -4.91
CA PRO A 253 -7.72 -15.36 -4.32
C PRO A 253 -7.55 -16.08 -2.97
N SER A 254 -8.47 -15.82 -2.04
CA SER A 254 -8.40 -16.27 -0.65
C SER A 254 -8.22 -17.79 -0.49
N THR A 255 -7.31 -18.20 0.41
CA THR A 255 -7.07 -19.58 0.87
C THR A 255 -8.34 -20.32 1.27
N ALA A 256 -9.33 -19.62 1.79
CA ALA A 256 -10.54 -20.19 2.37
C ALA A 256 -11.43 -20.91 1.33
N LEU A 257 -11.28 -20.59 0.03
CA LEU A 257 -11.96 -21.29 -1.07
C LEU A 257 -11.62 -22.78 -1.13
N ASN A 258 -10.38 -23.16 -0.77
CA ASN A 258 -9.98 -24.57 -0.73
C ASN A 258 -10.68 -25.35 0.39
N ALA A 259 -10.94 -24.74 1.54
CA ALA A 259 -11.57 -25.44 2.66
C ALA A 259 -13.02 -25.81 2.35
N LYS A 260 -13.76 -24.91 1.67
CA LYS A 260 -15.12 -25.18 1.16
C LYS A 260 -15.12 -26.29 0.12
N SER A 261 -14.19 -26.25 -0.84
CA SER A 261 -14.05 -27.31 -1.86
C SER A 261 -13.75 -28.68 -1.25
N LEU A 262 -12.87 -28.75 -0.23
CA LEU A 262 -12.59 -29.99 0.50
C LEU A 262 -13.85 -30.52 1.20
N ARG A 263 -14.58 -29.65 1.90
CA ARG A 263 -15.86 -29.99 2.54
C ARG A 263 -16.87 -30.53 1.52
N ASP A 264 -17.02 -29.88 0.38
CA ASP A 264 -18.01 -30.28 -0.64
C ASP A 264 -17.69 -31.66 -1.25
N GLN A 265 -16.43 -32.08 -1.21
CA GLN A 265 -15.99 -33.42 -1.58
C GLN A 265 -16.07 -34.44 -0.42
N ASN A 266 -16.58 -34.04 0.74
CA ASN A 266 -16.56 -34.79 2.00
C ASN A 266 -15.14 -35.20 2.43
N LEU A 267 -14.15 -34.35 2.17
CA LEU A 267 -12.76 -34.57 2.53
C LEU A 267 -12.33 -33.57 3.61
N THR A 268 -11.65 -34.07 4.63
CA THR A 268 -10.82 -33.29 5.55
C THR A 268 -9.40 -33.15 4.97
N PRO A 269 -8.57 -32.20 5.43
CA PRO A 269 -7.17 -32.09 5.00
C PRO A 269 -6.40 -33.41 5.06
N THR A 270 -6.59 -34.18 6.13
CA THR A 270 -5.96 -35.50 6.34
C THR A 270 -6.48 -36.55 5.37
N THR A 271 -7.80 -36.71 5.23
CA THR A 271 -8.34 -37.67 4.25
C THR A 271 -8.01 -37.28 2.82
N TYR A 272 -7.87 -35.98 2.55
CA TYR A 272 -7.45 -35.45 1.26
C TYR A 272 -5.99 -35.76 0.95
N HIS A 273 -5.10 -35.63 1.93
CA HIS A 273 -3.71 -36.05 1.79
C HIS A 273 -3.59 -37.54 1.51
N GLU A 274 -4.31 -38.39 2.25
CA GLU A 274 -4.34 -39.83 1.97
C GLU A 274 -4.87 -40.12 0.56
N PHE A 275 -5.93 -39.45 0.14
CA PHE A 275 -6.48 -39.55 -1.22
C PHE A 275 -5.43 -39.16 -2.26
N TRP A 276 -4.70 -38.06 -2.03
CA TRP A 276 -3.63 -37.61 -2.92
C TRP A 276 -2.48 -38.61 -2.99
N LEU A 277 -2.05 -39.20 -1.86
CA LEU A 277 -1.01 -40.23 -1.84
C LEU A 277 -1.42 -41.49 -2.62
N ARG A 278 -2.68 -41.92 -2.51
CA ARG A 278 -3.18 -43.11 -3.21
C ARG A 278 -3.28 -42.91 -4.72
N ASN A 279 -3.59 -41.69 -5.17
CA ASN A 279 -3.82 -41.40 -6.58
C ASN A 279 -2.62 -40.76 -7.29
N GLY A 280 -1.65 -40.24 -6.54
CA GLY A 280 -0.53 -39.46 -7.09
C GLY A 280 0.67 -40.30 -7.51
N ASP A 281 0.70 -41.60 -7.23
CA ASP A 281 1.85 -42.50 -7.49
C ASP A 281 3.21 -41.94 -6.99
N ILE A 282 3.17 -41.21 -5.87
CA ILE A 282 4.35 -40.52 -5.32
C ILE A 282 5.22 -41.53 -4.59
N PRO A 283 6.54 -41.57 -4.84
CA PRO A 283 7.46 -42.47 -4.13
C PRO A 283 7.37 -42.27 -2.61
N ARG A 284 7.28 -43.36 -1.83
CA ARG A 284 7.09 -43.32 -0.36
C ARG A 284 8.19 -42.59 0.45
N GLY A 285 9.32 -42.27 -0.19
CA GLY A 285 10.41 -41.50 0.41
C GLY A 285 10.48 -40.05 -0.05
N ASP A 286 9.53 -39.58 -0.87
CA ASP A 286 9.55 -38.22 -1.37
C ASP A 286 9.25 -37.21 -0.25
N ARG A 287 10.11 -36.18 -0.15
CA ARG A 287 10.00 -35.11 0.85
C ARG A 287 8.65 -34.39 0.78
N SER A 288 8.03 -34.34 -0.39
CA SER A 288 6.73 -33.72 -0.60
C SER A 288 5.60 -34.37 0.21
N ILE A 289 5.72 -35.67 0.53
CA ILE A 289 4.76 -36.39 1.37
C ILE A 289 4.75 -35.75 2.77
N TYR A 290 5.94 -35.61 3.37
CA TYR A 290 6.09 -34.99 4.68
C TYR A 290 5.70 -33.51 4.67
N GLU A 291 6.06 -32.76 3.62
CA GLU A 291 5.63 -31.37 3.49
C GLU A 291 4.10 -31.28 3.42
N HIS A 292 3.44 -32.10 2.59
CA HIS A 292 1.99 -32.09 2.44
C HIS A 292 1.27 -32.44 3.76
N ASP A 293 1.74 -33.45 4.49
CA ASP A 293 1.25 -33.87 5.82
C ASP A 293 1.37 -32.73 6.86
N CYS A 294 2.55 -32.10 6.95
CA CYS A 294 2.77 -30.98 7.89
C CYS A 294 1.89 -29.76 7.56
N LEU A 295 1.61 -29.53 6.28
CA LEU A 295 0.89 -28.34 5.80
C LEU A 295 -0.63 -28.47 5.90
N GLU A 296 -1.17 -29.68 6.16
CA GLU A 296 -2.59 -29.93 6.43
C GLU A 296 -3.15 -29.02 7.53
N SER A 297 -2.30 -28.66 8.49
CA SER A 297 -2.69 -27.90 9.67
C SER A 297 -2.71 -26.38 9.45
N LEU A 298 -1.97 -25.83 8.46
CA LEU A 298 -1.64 -24.40 8.49
C LEU A 298 -1.57 -23.67 7.14
N ARG A 299 -1.36 -24.33 5.98
CA ARG A 299 -1.08 -23.57 4.71
C ARG A 299 -1.55 -24.29 3.44
N LEU A 300 -2.80 -24.06 3.06
CA LEU A 300 -3.46 -24.66 1.88
C LEU A 300 -2.77 -24.34 0.52
N TRP A 301 -1.98 -23.27 0.41
CA TRP A 301 -1.35 -22.87 -0.87
C TRP A 301 -0.13 -23.70 -1.21
N ARG A 302 0.70 -23.98 -0.21
CA ARG A 302 1.88 -24.82 -0.41
C ARG A 302 1.45 -26.25 -0.75
N MET A 303 0.31 -26.72 -0.25
CA MET A 303 -0.29 -27.98 -0.69
C MET A 303 -0.71 -27.95 -2.16
N GLN A 304 -1.30 -26.86 -2.68
CA GLN A 304 -1.61 -26.73 -4.11
C GLN A 304 -0.35 -26.76 -4.98
N VAL A 305 0.71 -26.05 -4.57
CA VAL A 305 2.01 -26.05 -5.27
C VAL A 305 2.59 -27.46 -5.36
N ILE A 306 2.62 -28.17 -4.23
CA ILE A 306 3.14 -29.54 -4.18
C ILE A 306 2.34 -30.47 -5.10
N ARG A 307 1.00 -30.35 -5.08
CA ARG A 307 0.13 -31.13 -5.98
C ARG A 307 0.42 -30.87 -7.44
N GLU A 308 0.53 -29.61 -7.84
CA GLU A 308 0.82 -29.27 -9.24
C GLU A 308 2.19 -29.79 -9.67
N ALA A 309 3.21 -29.68 -8.80
CA ALA A 309 4.56 -30.12 -9.13
C ALA A 309 4.63 -31.63 -9.44
N HIS A 310 3.83 -32.46 -8.75
CA HIS A 310 3.81 -33.92 -8.93
C HIS A 310 2.86 -34.38 -10.03
N ARG A 311 2.07 -33.48 -10.60
CA ARG A 311 0.96 -33.81 -11.50
C ARG A 311 1.42 -34.44 -12.82
N ILE A 312 2.54 -34.00 -13.37
CA ILE A 312 3.07 -34.49 -14.65
C ILE A 312 4.03 -35.65 -14.43
N CYS A 313 4.94 -35.51 -13.47
CA CYS A 313 5.95 -36.51 -13.15
C CYS A 313 6.04 -36.70 -11.62
N PRO A 314 5.30 -37.67 -11.05
CA PRO A 314 5.31 -37.92 -9.61
C PRO A 314 6.68 -38.21 -9.01
N SER A 315 7.58 -38.83 -9.78
CA SER A 315 8.95 -39.18 -9.33
C SER A 315 9.97 -38.06 -9.51
N ALA A 316 9.60 -36.97 -10.19
CA ALA A 316 10.48 -35.85 -10.51
C ALA A 316 9.66 -34.55 -10.50
N PRO A 317 9.25 -34.07 -9.32
CA PRO A 317 8.33 -32.95 -9.21
C PRO A 317 8.94 -31.66 -9.76
N ASP A 318 8.17 -30.94 -10.58
CA ASP A 318 8.57 -29.67 -11.16
C ASP A 318 7.96 -28.49 -10.38
N TYR A 319 8.79 -27.85 -9.54
CA TYR A 319 8.41 -26.67 -8.78
C TYR A 319 8.61 -25.36 -9.56
N SER A 320 8.90 -25.41 -10.86
CA SER A 320 9.01 -24.21 -11.70
C SER A 320 7.73 -23.36 -11.67
N SER A 321 6.57 -23.97 -11.42
CA SER A 321 5.28 -23.30 -11.31
C SER A 321 4.95 -22.79 -9.89
N ALA A 322 5.81 -23.06 -8.89
CA ALA A 322 5.60 -22.65 -7.50
C ALA A 322 5.51 -21.13 -7.37
N ASP A 323 6.31 -20.43 -8.18
CA ASP A 323 6.27 -18.98 -8.25
C ASP A 323 4.84 -18.55 -8.68
N VAL A 324 4.18 -19.18 -9.65
CA VAL A 324 2.85 -18.80 -10.20
C VAL A 324 1.71 -18.96 -9.22
N PHE A 325 1.70 -20.08 -8.50
CA PHE A 325 0.73 -20.33 -7.44
C PHE A 325 0.93 -19.36 -6.26
N MET A 326 2.14 -18.80 -6.14
CA MET A 326 2.47 -17.71 -5.23
C MET A 326 2.37 -16.31 -5.90
N GLY A 327 1.97 -16.21 -7.18
CA GLY A 327 1.80 -14.97 -7.95
C GLY A 327 2.86 -14.64 -9.02
N TRP A 328 3.83 -15.49 -9.32
CA TRP A 328 5.01 -15.27 -10.17
C TRP A 328 5.17 -16.35 -11.30
N ARG A 329 4.60 -16.14 -12.51
CA ARG A 329 5.04 -16.71 -13.84
C ARG A 329 4.95 -18.22 -14.27
N TYR A 330 3.91 -18.57 -15.07
CA TYR A 330 3.72 -19.66 -16.11
C TYR A 330 3.87 -21.19 -15.76
N ARG A 331 3.18 -22.22 -16.35
CA ARG A 331 1.84 -22.51 -16.95
C ARG A 331 1.60 -24.06 -17.13
N ARG A 332 0.31 -24.50 -17.15
CA ARG A 332 -0.39 -25.72 -17.73
C ARG A 332 -0.25 -27.07 -16.98
N GLN A 333 -1.28 -27.87 -16.64
CA GLN A 333 -2.70 -28.08 -17.02
C GLN A 333 -3.37 -28.95 -15.89
N ASN A 334 -4.59 -29.49 -16.04
CA ASN A 334 -5.49 -30.08 -15.03
C ASN A 334 -4.95 -30.97 -13.87
N GLN A 335 -5.11 -30.52 -12.61
CA GLN A 335 -5.77 -31.24 -11.49
C GLN A 335 -6.20 -30.26 -10.38
N GLY A 336 -7.49 -30.26 -9.99
CA GLY A 336 -7.97 -29.81 -8.68
C GLY A 336 -7.59 -28.42 -8.16
N VAL A 337 -7.24 -27.46 -9.03
CA VAL A 337 -6.98 -26.06 -8.65
C VAL A 337 -8.30 -25.31 -8.56
N ASP A 338 -8.46 -24.47 -7.53
CA ASP A 338 -9.61 -23.58 -7.39
C ASP A 338 -9.87 -22.80 -8.69
N SER A 339 -11.12 -22.82 -9.17
CA SER A 339 -11.48 -22.22 -10.46
C SER A 339 -11.28 -20.70 -10.48
N GLY A 340 -11.41 -20.04 -9.33
CA GLY A 340 -11.15 -18.61 -9.17
C GLY A 340 -9.66 -18.31 -9.33
N LEU A 341 -8.79 -19.07 -8.65
CA LEU A 341 -7.35 -18.99 -8.84
C LEU A 341 -6.92 -19.31 -10.28
N ALA A 342 -7.50 -20.34 -10.87
CA ALA A 342 -7.24 -20.70 -12.26
C ALA A 342 -7.67 -19.59 -13.24
N ALA A 343 -8.81 -18.94 -13.01
CA ALA A 343 -9.30 -17.82 -13.82
C ALA A 343 -8.42 -16.57 -13.67
N TYR A 344 -8.01 -16.23 -12.45
CA TYR A 344 -7.08 -15.14 -12.17
C TYR A 344 -5.75 -15.35 -12.89
N VAL A 345 -5.15 -16.53 -12.72
CA VAL A 345 -3.89 -16.92 -13.37
C VAL A 345 -4.04 -16.92 -14.91
N ALA A 346 -5.20 -17.32 -15.44
CA ALA A 346 -5.49 -17.26 -16.87
C ALA A 346 -5.62 -15.82 -17.40
N MET A 347 -6.19 -14.91 -16.62
CA MET A 347 -6.28 -13.49 -16.94
C MET A 347 -4.89 -12.84 -16.98
N GLU A 348 -4.05 -13.12 -15.99
CA GLU A 348 -2.66 -12.68 -15.99
C GLU A 348 -1.87 -13.17 -17.20
N PHE A 349 -2.09 -14.42 -17.64
CA PHE A 349 -1.49 -14.91 -18.90
C PHE A 349 -1.94 -14.13 -20.13
N LYS A 350 -3.18 -13.64 -20.16
CA LYS A 350 -3.70 -12.84 -21.26
C LYS A 350 -3.06 -11.45 -21.27
N ASN A 351 -2.91 -10.83 -20.09
CA ASN A 351 -2.28 -9.52 -19.91
C ASN A 351 -0.80 -9.57 -20.34
N ASP A 352 -0.06 -10.56 -19.85
CA ASP A 352 1.35 -10.74 -20.21
C ASP A 352 1.55 -11.02 -21.71
N ALA A 353 0.69 -11.84 -22.31
CA ALA A 353 0.75 -12.10 -23.74
C ALA A 353 0.49 -10.82 -24.56
N ALA A 354 -0.33 -9.90 -24.07
CA ALA A 354 -0.54 -8.60 -24.69
C ALA A 354 0.72 -7.72 -24.56
N ILE A 355 1.31 -7.61 -23.37
CA ILE A 355 2.57 -6.86 -23.14
C ILE A 355 3.71 -7.43 -24.00
N ALA A 356 3.82 -8.75 -24.11
CA ALA A 356 4.84 -9.41 -24.93
C ALA A 356 4.64 -9.19 -26.44
N LYS A 357 3.40 -8.93 -26.88
CA LYS A 357 3.10 -8.54 -28.26
C LYS A 357 3.41 -7.07 -28.51
N GLU A 358 3.04 -6.18 -27.60
CA GLU A 358 3.36 -4.75 -27.70
C GLU A 358 4.86 -4.49 -27.64
N SER A 359 5.59 -5.16 -26.75
CA SER A 359 7.05 -5.05 -26.67
C SER A 359 7.76 -5.57 -27.92
N ARG A 360 7.23 -6.61 -28.57
CA ARG A 360 7.72 -7.06 -29.90
C ARG A 360 7.46 -6.00 -30.97
N LYS A 361 6.23 -5.50 -31.04
CA LYS A 361 5.83 -4.45 -31.99
C LYS A 361 6.67 -3.17 -31.82
N ALA A 362 6.94 -2.76 -30.58
CA ALA A 362 7.79 -1.61 -30.27
C ALA A 362 9.24 -1.81 -30.72
N ARG A 363 9.80 -3.02 -30.54
CA ARG A 363 11.15 -3.35 -31.04
C ARG A 363 11.21 -3.36 -32.56
N GLU A 364 10.19 -3.88 -33.22
CA GLU A 364 10.09 -3.88 -34.68
C GLU A 364 9.97 -2.46 -35.24
N GLU A 365 9.16 -1.60 -34.63
CA GLU A 365 9.05 -0.18 -35.01
C GLU A 365 10.38 0.56 -34.80
N GLN A 366 11.06 0.32 -33.67
CA GLN A 366 12.37 0.92 -33.41
C GLN A 366 13.42 0.47 -34.43
N GLN A 367 13.42 -0.80 -34.82
CA GLN A 367 14.30 -1.31 -35.88
C GLN A 367 13.98 -0.69 -37.24
N GLN A 368 12.70 -0.51 -37.59
CA GLN A 368 12.30 0.15 -38.84
C GLN A 368 12.74 1.62 -38.89
N ARG A 369 12.66 2.34 -37.76
CA ARG A 369 13.18 3.72 -37.67
C ARG A 369 14.70 3.80 -37.88
N HIS A 370 15.44 2.79 -37.44
CA HIS A 370 16.88 2.72 -37.69
C HIS A 370 17.24 2.35 -39.13
N GLN A 371 16.39 1.58 -39.83
CA GLN A 371 16.64 1.20 -41.22
C GLN A 371 16.29 2.30 -42.24
N ASN A 372 15.38 3.21 -41.90
CA ASN A 372 15.03 4.37 -42.73
C ASN A 372 15.46 5.70 -42.07
N PRO A 373 16.76 6.00 -41.93
CA PRO A 373 17.17 7.36 -41.61
C PRO A 373 16.80 8.22 -42.82
N SER A 374 15.71 8.97 -42.69
CA SER A 374 15.25 9.90 -43.72
C SER A 374 16.41 10.80 -44.10
N LYS A 375 16.91 10.61 -45.33
CA LYS A 375 17.90 11.43 -46.02
C LYS A 375 17.30 12.82 -46.26
N LYS A 376 17.22 13.65 -45.20
CA LYS A 376 16.61 14.98 -45.25
C LYS A 376 17.55 16.00 -44.61
N GLY A 377 18.21 16.75 -45.48
CA GLY A 377 19.12 17.84 -45.16
C GLY A 377 19.95 18.19 -46.39
N GLY A 378 19.28 18.39 -47.53
CA GLY A 378 19.87 18.91 -48.75
C GLY A 378 20.21 20.39 -48.59
N GLU A 379 21.31 20.78 -49.22
CA GLU A 379 21.86 22.13 -49.33
C GLU A 379 20.77 23.13 -49.76
N ALA A 380 20.58 24.15 -48.93
CA ALA A 380 19.89 25.37 -49.34
C ALA A 380 20.92 26.28 -50.01
N GLU A 381 20.73 26.43 -51.31
CA GLU A 381 21.39 27.34 -52.25
C GLU A 381 21.33 28.81 -51.73
N MET A 382 22.47 29.47 -51.64
CA MET A 382 22.58 30.90 -51.30
C MET A 382 22.44 31.77 -52.55
N PRO A 383 21.63 32.84 -52.53
CA PRO A 383 21.78 33.96 -53.45
C PRO A 383 22.74 35.03 -52.89
N SER A 384 23.61 35.49 -53.77
CA SER A 384 24.71 36.45 -53.61
C SER A 384 24.27 37.92 -53.67
N GLU A 385 25.01 38.75 -52.91
CA GLU A 385 25.38 40.17 -53.12
C GLU A 385 24.29 41.27 -53.15
N VAL A 386 24.40 42.26 -52.23
CA VAL A 386 24.76 43.69 -52.50
C VAL A 386 25.21 44.36 -51.17
N GLU A 387 26.12 45.33 -51.30
CA GLU A 387 27.09 45.93 -50.39
C GLU A 387 26.62 46.75 -49.15
N SER A 388 27.46 46.68 -48.09
CA SER A 388 27.86 47.56 -46.96
C SER A 388 27.58 49.10 -46.97
N PRO A 389 27.88 49.89 -45.89
CA PRO A 389 28.25 49.55 -44.49
C PRO A 389 27.53 50.41 -43.40
N GLY A 390 27.57 49.96 -42.13
CA GLY A 390 27.25 50.84 -40.99
C GLY A 390 27.27 50.15 -39.62
N HIS A 391 28.33 50.40 -38.86
CA HIS A 391 28.53 49.99 -37.45
C HIS A 391 27.36 50.36 -36.51
N LEU A 392 26.99 49.47 -35.59
CA LEU A 392 27.29 49.58 -34.15
C LEU A 392 26.66 48.42 -33.35
N ALA A 393 27.32 48.10 -32.24
CA ALA A 393 27.17 46.90 -31.43
C ALA A 393 25.92 46.84 -30.54
N ALA A 394 25.34 45.64 -30.39
CA ALA A 394 24.72 45.16 -29.16
C ALA A 394 24.50 43.64 -29.25
N GLY A 395 25.19 42.87 -28.41
CA GLY A 395 25.11 41.42 -28.37
C GLY A 395 23.86 40.92 -27.65
N SER A 396 23.12 40.02 -28.30
CA SER A 396 22.11 39.17 -27.69
C SER A 396 22.58 37.71 -27.78
N THR A 397 22.97 37.11 -26.66
CA THR A 397 23.13 35.66 -26.53
C THR A 397 22.09 35.16 -25.52
N GLY A 398 20.99 34.65 -26.05
CA GLY A 398 20.06 33.77 -25.35
C GLY A 398 19.95 32.46 -26.12
N LEU A 399 19.69 31.37 -25.38
CA LEU A 399 19.40 30.00 -25.82
C LEU A 399 20.60 29.01 -25.85
N SER A 400 20.99 28.55 -24.67
CA SER A 400 21.30 27.12 -24.45
C SER A 400 21.32 26.78 -22.95
N THR A 401 20.14 26.76 -22.31
CA THR A 401 20.02 26.26 -20.92
C THR A 401 18.68 25.56 -20.71
N ALA A 402 18.51 24.36 -21.25
CA ALA A 402 17.34 23.52 -20.94
C ALA A 402 17.63 22.00 -20.91
N ALA A 403 18.90 21.57 -20.93
CA ALA A 403 19.26 20.15 -20.93
C ALA A 403 20.05 19.68 -19.69
N ALA A 404 20.23 20.54 -18.68
CA ALA A 404 21.13 20.28 -17.54
C ALA A 404 20.44 19.91 -16.21
N LEU A 405 19.11 19.78 -16.15
CA LEU A 405 18.38 19.62 -14.88
C LEU A 405 17.83 18.20 -14.60
N LEU A 406 18.24 17.17 -15.34
CA LEU A 406 17.69 15.81 -15.20
C LEU A 406 18.65 14.72 -14.72
N ASN A 407 19.87 15.06 -14.27
CA ASN A 407 20.75 14.08 -13.63
C ASN A 407 21.25 14.61 -12.29
N GLY A 408 20.90 13.91 -11.21
CA GLY A 408 21.35 14.23 -9.85
C GLY A 408 22.86 14.40 -9.80
N ALA A 409 23.30 15.51 -9.22
CA ALA A 409 24.69 15.88 -9.07
C ALA A 409 25.40 14.93 -8.09
N GLY A 410 26.04 13.88 -8.62
CA GLY A 410 27.23 13.31 -8.00
C GLY A 410 28.43 14.25 -8.20
N PRO A 411 29.48 14.16 -7.37
CA PRO A 411 30.65 15.04 -7.50
C PRO A 411 31.30 14.86 -8.89
N SER A 412 31.25 15.91 -9.71
CA SER A 412 31.89 15.94 -11.02
C SER A 412 33.39 16.19 -10.88
N PHE A 413 34.19 15.13 -10.91
CA PHE A 413 35.64 15.24 -11.05
C PHE A 413 36.00 15.30 -12.54
N ASP A 414 36.06 16.51 -13.09
CA ASP A 414 36.61 16.73 -14.42
C ASP A 414 38.14 16.65 -14.35
N PHE A 415 38.70 15.53 -14.82
CA PHE A 415 40.13 15.40 -15.06
C PHE A 415 40.45 15.94 -16.46
N PRO A 416 41.12 17.10 -16.59
CA PRO A 416 41.50 17.62 -17.89
C PRO A 416 42.48 16.64 -18.56
N GLY A 417 42.15 16.21 -19.79
CA GLY A 417 42.98 15.30 -20.59
C GLY A 417 42.51 13.83 -20.67
N ALA A 418 41.45 13.44 -19.97
CA ALA A 418 40.91 12.07 -20.09
C ALA A 418 40.06 11.89 -21.36
N SER A 419 40.39 10.89 -22.19
CA SER A 419 39.58 10.52 -23.36
C SER A 419 38.15 10.14 -22.96
N ILE A 420 37.19 10.30 -23.88
CA ILE A 420 35.76 9.99 -23.63
C ILE A 420 35.58 8.51 -23.22
N CYS A 421 36.35 7.60 -23.81
CA CYS A 421 36.36 6.18 -23.42
C CYS A 421 36.89 5.97 -22.00
N SER A 422 37.95 6.69 -21.60
CA SER A 422 38.48 6.65 -20.23
C SER A 422 37.45 7.14 -19.21
N ARG A 423 36.75 8.24 -19.51
CA ARG A 423 35.68 8.78 -18.66
C ARG A 423 34.53 7.80 -18.47
N ARG A 424 34.03 7.18 -19.55
CA ARG A 424 32.97 6.15 -19.47
C ARG A 424 33.39 4.93 -18.64
N ARG A 425 34.65 4.51 -18.77
CA ARG A 425 35.20 3.38 -18.00
C ARG A 425 35.30 3.74 -16.52
N LEU A 426 35.81 4.92 -16.18
CA LEU A 426 35.86 5.45 -14.82
C LEU A 426 34.48 5.54 -14.17
N THR A 427 33.47 6.08 -14.86
CA THR A 427 32.09 6.12 -14.34
C THR A 427 31.56 4.72 -14.04
N LYS A 428 31.88 3.73 -14.89
CA LYS A 428 31.47 2.34 -14.67
C LYS A 428 32.18 1.70 -13.48
N VAL A 429 33.48 1.96 -13.30
CA VAL A 429 34.26 1.50 -12.15
C VAL A 429 33.73 2.12 -10.86
N TRP A 430 33.49 3.43 -10.84
CA TRP A 430 32.92 4.13 -9.69
C TRP A 430 31.55 3.59 -9.28
N LYS A 431 30.68 3.33 -10.26
CA LYS A 431 29.39 2.71 -10.01
C LYS A 431 29.55 1.33 -9.33
N LEU A 432 30.47 0.50 -9.82
CA LEU A 432 30.74 -0.81 -9.22
C LEU A 432 31.34 -0.71 -7.81
N VAL A 433 32.21 0.28 -7.56
CA VAL A 433 32.78 0.54 -6.23
C VAL A 433 31.70 1.01 -5.25
N SER A 434 30.82 1.93 -5.67
CA SER A 434 29.69 2.37 -4.84
C SER A 434 28.79 1.20 -4.48
N GLU A 435 28.40 0.38 -5.46
CA GLU A 435 27.57 -0.81 -5.24
C GLU A 435 28.27 -1.83 -4.31
N ALA A 436 29.60 -2.00 -4.43
CA ALA A 436 30.36 -2.87 -3.54
C ALA A 436 30.41 -2.32 -2.11
N ASN A 437 30.59 -1.01 -1.94
CA ASN A 437 30.59 -0.36 -0.63
C ASN A 437 29.21 -0.42 0.05
N ASP A 438 28.12 -0.31 -0.72
CA ASP A 438 26.76 -0.47 -0.19
C ASP A 438 26.54 -1.90 0.32
N ILE A 439 27.02 -2.91 -0.41
CA ILE A 439 26.98 -4.32 0.02
C ILE A 439 27.81 -4.50 1.28
N VAL A 440 29.03 -3.94 1.35
CA VAL A 440 29.88 -4.00 2.54
C VAL A 440 29.22 -3.30 3.73
N GLY A 441 28.54 -2.17 3.51
CA GLY A 441 27.75 -1.48 4.54
C GLY A 441 26.65 -2.38 5.09
N CYS A 442 25.86 -3.01 4.22
CA CYS A 442 24.82 -3.97 4.61
C CYS A 442 25.39 -5.17 5.39
N LEU A 443 26.55 -5.68 4.97
CA LEU A 443 27.23 -6.79 5.67
C LEU A 443 27.76 -6.35 7.04
N ASN A 444 28.34 -5.15 7.14
CA ASN A 444 28.81 -4.60 8.42
C ASN A 444 27.66 -4.37 9.40
N GLU A 445 26.49 -3.91 8.93
CA GLU A 445 25.27 -3.82 9.75
C GLU A 445 24.76 -5.19 10.22
N MET A 446 24.91 -6.23 9.38
CA MET A 446 24.50 -7.59 9.73
C MET A 446 25.44 -8.28 10.72
N TYR A 447 26.76 -8.13 10.54
CA TYR A 447 27.78 -8.94 11.25
C TYR A 447 28.51 -8.18 12.36
N HIS A 448 28.44 -6.85 12.37
CA HIS A 448 28.98 -6.01 13.43
C HIS A 448 27.93 -4.97 13.89
N PRO A 449 26.76 -5.40 14.41
CA PRO A 449 25.86 -4.46 15.05
C PRO A 449 26.61 -3.81 16.20
N ALA A 450 26.80 -2.50 16.14
CA ALA A 450 27.58 -1.75 17.12
C ALA A 450 26.87 -1.78 18.48
N LYS A 451 27.08 -2.84 19.28
CA LYS A 451 26.79 -2.93 20.72
C LYS A 451 27.50 -4.13 21.34
N LYS A 452 28.23 -3.88 22.43
CA LYS A 452 28.92 -4.85 23.26
C LYS A 452 27.94 -5.80 23.94
N GLY A 453 28.20 -7.10 23.79
CA GLY A 453 27.74 -8.15 24.70
C GLY A 453 26.43 -8.83 24.30
N PHE A 454 26.50 -9.80 23.38
CA PHE A 454 25.47 -10.84 23.23
C PHE A 454 26.09 -12.07 22.56
N GLU A 455 26.42 -13.10 23.34
CA GLU A 455 26.45 -14.47 22.87
C GLU A 455 25.02 -15.01 22.94
N ASP A 456 24.58 -15.78 21.93
CA ASP A 456 23.25 -16.39 21.75
C ASP A 456 22.06 -15.49 21.35
N LEU A 457 22.10 -14.90 20.16
CA LEU A 457 20.89 -14.43 19.48
C LEU A 457 20.62 -15.22 18.19
N LYS A 458 19.43 -15.87 18.17
CA LYS A 458 18.85 -16.50 16.98
C LYS A 458 18.66 -15.45 15.88
N THR A 459 18.96 -15.83 14.64
CA THR A 459 18.90 -14.99 13.44
C THR A 459 17.53 -14.31 13.35
N SER A 460 17.50 -12.98 13.32
CA SER A 460 16.24 -12.24 13.27
C SER A 460 15.58 -12.39 11.90
N GLN A 461 14.25 -12.26 11.84
CA GLN A 461 13.52 -12.31 10.57
C GLN A 461 14.00 -11.22 9.60
N ALA A 462 14.39 -10.05 10.11
CA ALA A 462 14.99 -8.98 9.32
C ALA A 462 16.34 -9.41 8.69
N GLN A 463 17.18 -10.13 9.44
CA GLN A 463 18.44 -10.70 8.92
C GLN A 463 18.20 -11.78 7.87
N SER A 464 17.15 -12.60 8.01
CA SER A 464 16.80 -13.60 7.00
C SER A 464 16.28 -12.96 5.70
N CYS A 465 15.46 -11.92 5.82
CA CYS A 465 14.96 -11.16 4.67
C CYS A 465 16.08 -10.39 3.94
N SER A 466 17.04 -9.81 4.67
CA SER A 466 18.19 -9.12 4.07
C SER A 466 19.12 -10.09 3.34
N GLN A 467 19.43 -11.24 3.94
CA GLN A 467 20.21 -12.31 3.30
C GLN A 467 19.57 -12.78 1.99
N HIS A 468 18.26 -13.01 1.99
CA HIS A 468 17.53 -13.43 0.80
C HIS A 468 17.57 -12.37 -0.32
N SER A 469 17.54 -11.09 0.04
CA SER A 469 17.64 -9.98 -0.92
C SER A 469 19.03 -9.88 -1.55
N ILE A 470 20.10 -10.08 -0.76
CA ILE A 470 21.49 -10.09 -1.23
C ILE A 470 21.72 -11.25 -2.23
N TYR A 471 21.26 -12.47 -1.89
CA TYR A 471 21.38 -13.62 -2.81
C TYR A 471 20.62 -13.40 -4.12
N LYS A 472 19.45 -12.77 -4.07
CA LYS A 472 18.69 -12.40 -5.28
C LYS A 472 19.41 -11.37 -6.14
N GLN A 473 20.09 -10.39 -5.54
CA GLN A 473 20.88 -9.42 -6.30
C GLN A 473 22.12 -10.07 -6.94
N LEU A 474 22.79 -10.98 -6.23
CA LEU A 474 23.93 -11.73 -6.77
C LEU A 474 23.54 -12.67 -7.91
N GLN A 475 22.40 -13.36 -7.82
CA GLN A 475 21.90 -14.23 -8.90
C GLN A 475 21.50 -13.48 -10.17
N ARG A 476 21.10 -12.21 -10.05
CA ARG A 476 20.72 -11.37 -11.20
C ARG A 476 21.91 -10.79 -11.95
N ARG A 477 23.14 -10.89 -11.41
CA ARG A 477 24.34 -10.39 -12.09
C ARG A 477 24.79 -11.37 -13.16
N THR A 478 24.81 -10.90 -14.41
CA THR A 478 25.39 -11.65 -15.53
C THR A 478 26.86 -11.94 -15.23
N PRO A 479 27.31 -13.21 -15.31
CA PRO A 479 28.70 -13.54 -15.03
C PRO A 479 29.62 -12.73 -15.94
N VAL A 480 30.59 -12.03 -15.33
CA VAL A 480 31.53 -11.18 -16.07
C VAL A 480 32.39 -12.08 -16.94
N ARG A 481 32.27 -11.94 -18.26
CA ARG A 481 32.93 -12.81 -19.26
C ARG A 481 34.46 -12.69 -19.28
N GLN A 482 35.03 -11.66 -18.66
CA GLN A 482 36.47 -11.49 -18.47
C GLN A 482 36.76 -11.02 -17.05
N PRO A 483 37.48 -11.80 -16.22
CA PRO A 483 37.89 -11.35 -14.91
C PRO A 483 38.86 -10.18 -15.07
N CYS A 484 38.52 -9.03 -14.48
CA CYS A 484 39.48 -7.94 -14.29
C CYS A 484 40.56 -8.46 -13.33
N THR A 485 41.83 -8.37 -13.72
CA THR A 485 42.90 -8.78 -12.81
C THR A 485 43.00 -7.77 -11.66
N GLU A 486 43.32 -8.24 -10.46
CA GLU A 486 43.46 -7.37 -9.27
C GLU A 486 44.42 -6.20 -9.53
N ARG A 487 45.46 -6.43 -10.31
CA ARG A 487 46.44 -5.41 -10.75
C ARG A 487 45.84 -4.31 -11.64
N GLU A 488 44.87 -4.65 -12.49
CA GLU A 488 44.18 -3.67 -13.34
C GLU A 488 43.20 -2.82 -12.54
N ALA A 489 42.47 -3.44 -11.61
CA ALA A 489 41.58 -2.73 -10.70
C ALA A 489 42.36 -1.72 -9.83
N VAL A 490 43.50 -2.14 -9.26
CA VAL A 490 44.35 -1.29 -8.42
C VAL A 490 44.98 -0.14 -9.23
N LYS A 491 45.44 -0.39 -10.47
CA LYS A 491 45.96 0.66 -11.36
C LYS A 491 44.90 1.69 -11.78
N GLU A 492 43.65 1.29 -11.85
CA GLU A 492 42.53 2.14 -12.28
C GLU A 492 41.92 2.93 -11.11
N LEU A 493 42.03 2.40 -9.88
CA LEU A 493 41.52 3.04 -8.64
C LEU A 493 42.51 3.99 -7.97
N LEU A 494 43.82 3.82 -8.18
CA LEU A 494 44.80 4.73 -7.63
C LEU A 494 44.88 6.04 -8.44
N PRO A 495 44.76 7.22 -7.81
CA PRO A 495 45.01 8.49 -8.49
C PRO A 495 46.40 8.46 -9.11
N ARG A 496 46.50 8.79 -10.41
CA ARG A 496 47.78 8.95 -11.11
C ARG A 496 48.57 10.09 -10.46
N GLY A 497 49.32 9.78 -9.41
CA GLY A 497 50.11 10.75 -8.65
C GLY A 497 50.66 10.25 -7.32
N VAL A 498 50.21 9.11 -6.78
CA VAL A 498 50.58 8.75 -5.39
C VAL A 498 51.69 7.70 -5.27
N VAL A 499 52.07 6.93 -6.29
CA VAL A 499 53.20 5.99 -6.13
C VAL A 499 54.02 5.81 -7.42
N GLN A 500 55.25 6.30 -7.42
CA GLN A 500 56.34 5.75 -8.21
C GLN A 500 56.96 4.59 -7.41
N TRP A 501 56.99 3.40 -8.00
CA TRP A 501 57.85 2.28 -7.59
C TRP A 501 58.98 2.16 -8.59
#